data_AF-A0A1F3Y9J3-F1
#
_entry.id   AF-A0A1F3Y9J3-F1
#
_cell.length_a   1.000
_cell.length_b   1.000
_cell.length_c   1.000
_cell.angle_alpha   90.00
_cell.angle_beta   90.00
_cell.angle_gamma   90.00
#
_symmetry.space_group_name_H-M   'P 1'
#
loop_
_entity.id
_entity.type
_entity.pdbx_description
1 polymer ?
#
loop_
_entity_poly.entity_id
_entity_poly.type
_entity_poly.pdbx_seq_one_letter_code
_entity_poly.pdbx_strand_id
1 'polypeptide(L)'
;MQQSDLALILEAPLQELYIIRRGKHLPRALNAYLSVLIGYLAADRDLANEAVSELRSLVNKEEDADIGLLLAELRMQIRWGDFTEEAFQHLVDLLNGGRLSRIWYAEACFVLGRLFEVKDCHVEAARWYHLAYEKFQDCGLRKKSVKSFLNSIIERSKIDPSLNYIEDYKRVFELAICAEELGMAGTALMNISRELQMTRAYSAALEYSDRALELLNNDFGSLHYYFAVLHRSHVLLDLERFGEAMLGIDETRASLHLEIISAREQLEFRIRSGKFRSRDIKNLTPQWRERVLEVKQESSLARLEDKLIHELTGGPKAKEQLISVLWPEKCGPDVLDMRLKALIQRVRKKWDKIIIFENGLYRLGAKSSMRLRRRAG
;
A
#
# COMPACT_ATOMS: atom_id res chain seq x y z
N MET A 1 -10.85 0.07 -30.94
CA MET A 1 -9.97 -1.10 -30.71
C MET A 1 -10.66 -2.01 -29.71
N GLN A 2 -10.90 -3.27 -30.05
CA GLN A 2 -11.37 -4.24 -29.06
C GLN A 2 -10.22 -4.52 -28.08
N GLN A 3 -10.48 -4.36 -26.78
CA GLN A 3 -9.55 -4.74 -25.72
C GLN A 3 -9.40 -6.26 -25.73
N SER A 4 -8.17 -6.77 -25.64
CA SER A 4 -7.95 -8.23 -25.62
C SER A 4 -8.60 -8.85 -24.38
N ASP A 5 -9.00 -10.12 -24.47
CA ASP A 5 -9.62 -10.82 -23.34
C ASP A 5 -8.71 -10.87 -22.11
N LEU A 6 -7.41 -11.04 -22.30
CA LEU A 6 -6.43 -10.95 -21.22
C LEU A 6 -6.40 -9.55 -20.59
N ALA A 7 -6.46 -8.48 -21.38
CA ALA A 7 -6.50 -7.12 -20.82
C ALA A 7 -7.78 -6.89 -19.99
N LEU A 8 -8.92 -7.44 -20.41
CA LEU A 8 -10.15 -7.39 -19.62
C LEU A 8 -9.99 -8.14 -18.29
N ILE A 9 -9.40 -9.34 -18.32
CA ILE A 9 -9.15 -10.16 -17.11
C ILE A 9 -8.20 -9.44 -16.14
N LEU A 10 -7.11 -8.85 -16.64
CA LEU A 10 -6.11 -8.23 -15.77
C LEU A 10 -6.58 -6.92 -15.13
N GLU A 11 -7.49 -6.18 -15.77
CA GLU A 11 -8.04 -4.92 -15.25
C GLU A 11 -9.24 -5.13 -14.30
N ALA A 12 -9.83 -6.33 -14.29
CA ALA A 12 -11.03 -6.60 -13.52
C ALA A 12 -10.74 -6.84 -12.01
N PRO A 13 -11.43 -6.15 -11.09
CA PRO A 13 -11.48 -6.54 -9.67
C PRO A 13 -12.19 -7.89 -9.50
N LEU A 14 -12.06 -8.49 -8.31
CA LEU A 14 -12.53 -9.85 -8.04
C LEU A 14 -14.01 -10.09 -8.42
N GLN A 15 -14.89 -9.14 -8.14
CA GLN A 15 -16.31 -9.23 -8.47
C GLN A 15 -16.55 -9.26 -9.99
N GLU A 16 -15.82 -8.43 -10.74
CA GLU A 16 -15.87 -8.41 -12.20
C GLU A 16 -15.29 -9.71 -12.79
N LEU A 17 -14.25 -10.30 -12.18
CA LEU A 17 -13.72 -11.60 -12.60
C LEU A 17 -14.78 -12.70 -12.51
N TYR A 18 -15.61 -12.72 -11.46
CA TYR A 18 -16.74 -13.66 -11.37
C TYR A 18 -17.79 -13.44 -12.46
N ILE A 19 -18.07 -12.17 -12.81
CA ILE A 19 -19.00 -11.83 -13.90
C ILE A 19 -18.44 -12.32 -15.24
N ILE A 20 -17.16 -12.04 -15.51
CA ILE A 20 -16.47 -12.48 -16.73
C ILE A 20 -16.53 -14.01 -16.84
N ARG A 21 -16.20 -14.73 -15.76
CA ARG A 21 -16.21 -16.21 -15.74
C ARG A 21 -17.58 -16.81 -16.07
N ARG A 22 -18.68 -16.13 -15.73
CA ARG A 22 -20.05 -16.62 -15.97
C ARG A 22 -20.61 -16.21 -17.33
N GLY A 23 -20.26 -15.01 -17.81
CA GLY A 23 -20.95 -14.39 -18.94
C GLY A 23 -20.18 -14.42 -20.26
N LYS A 24 -18.86 -14.65 -20.24
CA LYS A 24 -18.02 -14.51 -21.42
C LYS A 24 -17.42 -15.85 -21.84
N HIS A 25 -17.54 -16.17 -23.13
CA HIS A 25 -16.87 -17.32 -23.72
C HIS A 25 -15.40 -16.96 -23.97
N LEU A 26 -14.51 -17.50 -23.14
CA LEU A 26 -13.06 -17.31 -23.22
C LEU A 26 -12.38 -18.58 -23.78
N PRO A 27 -11.21 -18.47 -24.44
CA PRO A 27 -10.32 -19.61 -24.65
C PRO A 27 -10.06 -20.36 -23.34
N ARG A 28 -9.91 -21.68 -23.38
CA ARG A 28 -9.86 -22.49 -22.15
C ARG A 28 -8.66 -22.14 -21.29
N ALA A 29 -7.50 -21.89 -21.91
CA ALA A 29 -6.30 -21.45 -21.19
C ALA A 29 -6.54 -20.12 -20.44
N LEU A 30 -7.18 -19.13 -21.08
CA LEU A 30 -7.51 -17.85 -20.44
C LEU A 30 -8.57 -18.01 -19.35
N ASN A 31 -9.56 -18.88 -19.54
CA ASN A 31 -10.59 -19.16 -18.53
C ASN A 31 -10.01 -19.86 -17.29
N ALA A 32 -9.06 -20.78 -17.50
CA ALA A 32 -8.33 -21.42 -16.42
C ALA A 32 -7.44 -20.39 -15.70
N TYR A 33 -6.72 -19.54 -16.42
CA TYR A 33 -5.93 -18.45 -15.81
C TYR A 33 -6.80 -17.45 -15.03
N LEU A 34 -7.97 -17.07 -15.55
CA LEU A 34 -8.98 -16.28 -14.83
C LEU A 34 -9.39 -16.97 -13.52
N SER A 35 -9.61 -18.27 -13.54
CA SER A 35 -9.96 -19.06 -12.35
C SER A 35 -8.82 -19.09 -11.32
N VAL A 36 -7.56 -19.13 -11.77
CA VAL A 36 -6.40 -18.95 -10.89
C VAL A 36 -6.41 -17.58 -10.22
N LEU A 37 -6.67 -16.50 -10.98
CA LEU A 37 -6.72 -15.15 -10.39
C LEU A 37 -7.84 -15.01 -9.36
N ILE A 38 -9.02 -15.58 -9.64
CA ILE A 38 -10.13 -15.62 -8.69
C ILE A 38 -9.70 -16.36 -7.42
N GLY A 39 -9.17 -17.58 -7.54
CA GLY A 39 -8.74 -18.38 -6.39
C GLY A 39 -7.63 -17.70 -5.58
N TYR A 40 -6.66 -17.10 -6.28
CA TYR A 40 -5.58 -16.32 -5.66
C TYR A 40 -6.10 -15.12 -4.85
N LEU A 41 -7.01 -14.33 -5.43
CA LEU A 41 -7.55 -13.12 -4.79
C LEU A 41 -8.55 -13.45 -3.68
N ALA A 42 -9.35 -14.50 -3.82
CA ALA A 42 -10.32 -14.96 -2.83
C ALA A 42 -9.71 -15.86 -1.74
N ALA A 43 -8.41 -16.18 -1.84
CA ALA A 43 -7.73 -17.17 -1.01
C ALA A 43 -8.35 -18.58 -1.06
N ASP A 44 -9.00 -18.92 -2.17
CA ASP A 44 -9.57 -20.25 -2.45
C ASP A 44 -8.50 -21.13 -3.11
N ARG A 45 -7.83 -21.94 -2.28
CA ARG A 45 -6.73 -22.81 -2.71
C ARG A 45 -7.21 -23.93 -3.63
N ASP A 46 -8.41 -24.45 -3.41
CA ASP A 46 -8.93 -25.60 -4.16
C ASP A 46 -9.28 -25.18 -5.58
N LEU A 47 -9.97 -24.05 -5.75
CA LEU A 47 -10.24 -23.48 -7.06
C LEU A 47 -8.96 -23.18 -7.84
N ALA A 48 -7.95 -22.62 -7.16
CA ALA A 48 -6.70 -22.29 -7.82
C ALA A 48 -5.92 -23.55 -8.24
N ASN A 49 -5.91 -24.61 -7.41
CA ASN A 49 -5.29 -25.90 -7.74
C ASN A 49 -5.98 -26.62 -8.91
N GLU A 50 -7.32 -26.60 -8.95
CA GLU A 50 -8.09 -27.15 -10.07
C GLU A 50 -7.73 -26.43 -11.37
N ALA A 51 -7.71 -25.10 -11.34
CA ALA A 51 -7.39 -24.29 -12.51
C ALA A 51 -5.93 -24.45 -13.00
N VAL A 52 -4.96 -24.61 -12.08
CA VAL A 52 -3.57 -24.97 -12.44
C VAL A 52 -3.50 -26.33 -13.12
N SER A 53 -4.27 -27.31 -12.62
CA SER A 53 -4.34 -28.65 -13.22
C SER A 53 -4.94 -28.61 -14.63
N GLU A 54 -5.96 -27.77 -14.83
CA GLU A 54 -6.52 -27.53 -16.16
C GLU A 54 -5.48 -26.89 -17.10
N LEU A 55 -4.81 -25.81 -16.69
CA LEU A 55 -3.74 -25.17 -17.47
C LEU A 55 -2.66 -26.17 -17.89
N ARG A 56 -2.22 -27.03 -16.97
CA ARG A 56 -1.24 -28.08 -17.26
C ARG A 56 -1.70 -29.06 -18.33
N SER A 57 -3.00 -29.35 -18.39
CA SER A 57 -3.57 -30.21 -19.44
C SER A 57 -3.65 -29.56 -20.82
N LEU A 58 -3.51 -28.22 -20.88
CA LEU A 58 -3.61 -27.40 -22.10
C LEU A 58 -2.24 -26.98 -22.67
N VAL A 59 -1.16 -27.19 -21.93
CA VAL A 59 0.22 -27.01 -22.39
C VAL A 59 0.44 -27.74 -23.73
N ASN A 60 1.05 -27.05 -24.70
CA ASN A 60 1.19 -27.44 -26.11
C ASN A 60 -0.11 -27.61 -26.93
N LYS A 61 -1.30 -27.37 -26.36
CA LYS A 61 -2.59 -27.48 -27.07
C LYS A 61 -3.23 -26.14 -27.37
N GLU A 62 -3.03 -25.16 -26.50
CA GLU A 62 -3.57 -23.81 -26.65
C GLU A 62 -2.46 -22.77 -26.55
N GLU A 63 -2.64 -21.66 -27.28
CA GLU A 63 -1.79 -20.49 -27.16
C GLU A 63 -1.81 -19.96 -25.71
N ASP A 64 -0.68 -19.42 -25.26
CA ASP A 64 -0.50 -18.84 -23.94
C ASP A 64 -0.67 -19.79 -22.73
N ALA A 65 -1.02 -21.06 -22.94
CA ALA A 65 -1.18 -22.03 -21.85
C ALA A 65 0.11 -22.19 -21.02
N ASP A 66 1.27 -22.17 -21.67
CA ASP A 66 2.57 -22.34 -21.03
C ASP A 66 2.92 -21.16 -20.10
N ILE A 67 2.75 -19.91 -20.58
CA ILE A 67 2.98 -18.72 -19.75
C ILE A 67 1.91 -18.58 -18.68
N GLY A 68 0.64 -18.87 -19.00
CA GLY A 68 -0.47 -18.88 -18.05
C GLY A 68 -0.20 -19.85 -16.90
N LEU A 69 0.27 -21.06 -17.19
CA LEU A 69 0.66 -22.07 -16.20
C LEU A 69 1.82 -21.57 -15.32
N LEU A 70 2.91 -21.10 -15.93
CA LEU A 70 4.08 -20.63 -15.20
C LEU A 70 3.73 -19.51 -14.19
N LEU A 71 2.96 -18.51 -14.65
CA LEU A 71 2.53 -17.42 -13.78
C LEU A 71 1.52 -17.88 -12.72
N ALA A 72 0.66 -18.85 -13.05
CA ALA A 72 -0.26 -19.43 -12.09
C ALA A 72 0.49 -20.14 -10.97
N GLU A 73 1.43 -21.03 -11.30
CA GLU A 73 2.25 -21.74 -10.31
C GLU A 73 3.01 -20.77 -9.42
N LEU A 74 3.69 -19.76 -9.99
CA LEU A 74 4.39 -18.73 -9.20
C LEU A 74 3.45 -17.96 -8.26
N ARG A 75 2.23 -17.63 -8.69
CA ARG A 75 1.21 -17.01 -7.83
C ARG A 75 0.81 -17.93 -6.68
N MET A 76 0.66 -19.23 -6.93
CA MET A 76 0.41 -20.19 -5.86
C MET A 76 1.55 -20.19 -4.85
N GLN A 77 2.78 -20.26 -5.33
CA GLN A 77 3.98 -20.26 -4.49
C GLN A 77 4.08 -18.99 -3.63
N ILE A 78 3.81 -17.81 -4.22
CA ILE A 78 3.74 -16.53 -3.51
C ILE A 78 2.71 -16.56 -2.37
N ARG A 79 1.51 -17.11 -2.62
CA ARG A 79 0.39 -17.03 -1.67
C ARG A 79 0.51 -18.07 -0.55
N TRP A 80 0.92 -19.28 -0.87
CA TRP A 80 0.92 -20.42 0.06
C TRP A 80 2.31 -20.87 0.53
N GLY A 81 3.39 -20.26 0.03
CA GLY A 81 4.74 -20.45 0.56
C GLY A 81 5.52 -21.63 -0.01
N ASP A 82 5.06 -22.24 -1.10
CA ASP A 82 5.67 -23.42 -1.74
C ASP A 82 6.72 -23.03 -2.81
N PHE A 83 7.61 -22.08 -2.52
CA PHE A 83 8.51 -21.47 -3.51
C PHE A 83 9.56 -22.42 -4.09
N THR A 84 9.69 -22.43 -5.43
CA THR A 84 10.76 -23.13 -6.15
C THR A 84 11.62 -22.18 -6.98
N GLU A 85 12.95 -22.28 -6.84
CA GLU A 85 13.88 -21.45 -7.61
C GLU A 85 13.82 -21.72 -9.12
N GLU A 86 13.42 -22.94 -9.51
CA GLU A 86 13.28 -23.36 -10.90
C GLU A 86 12.23 -22.53 -11.66
N ALA A 87 11.03 -22.37 -11.09
CA ALA A 87 9.96 -21.60 -11.74
C ALA A 87 10.34 -20.11 -11.85
N PHE A 88 11.07 -19.59 -10.87
CA PHE A 88 11.61 -18.23 -10.91
C PHE A 88 12.62 -18.05 -12.04
N GLN A 89 13.61 -18.95 -12.15
CA GLN A 89 14.63 -18.87 -13.20
C GLN A 89 13.99 -19.00 -14.59
N HIS A 90 13.01 -19.90 -14.74
CA HIS A 90 12.29 -20.06 -16.00
C HIS A 90 11.58 -18.77 -16.42
N LEU A 91 10.94 -18.04 -15.49
CA LEU A 91 10.31 -16.75 -15.81
C LEU A 91 11.33 -15.69 -16.24
N VAL A 92 12.50 -15.64 -15.59
CA VAL A 92 13.59 -14.72 -15.94
C VAL A 92 14.10 -15.01 -17.36
N ASP A 93 14.34 -16.27 -17.69
CA ASP A 93 14.82 -16.68 -19.01
C ASP A 93 13.82 -16.33 -20.11
N LEU A 94 12.52 -16.52 -19.83
CA LEU A 94 11.45 -16.19 -20.76
C LEU A 94 11.32 -14.68 -21.03
N LEU A 95 11.50 -13.85 -19.99
CA LEU A 95 11.53 -12.39 -20.12
C LEU A 95 12.73 -11.92 -20.97
N ASN A 96 13.90 -12.55 -20.81
CA ASN A 96 15.10 -12.24 -21.58
C ASN A 96 15.00 -12.72 -23.03
N GLY A 97 14.25 -13.78 -23.30
CA GLY A 97 14.06 -14.35 -24.64
C GLY A 97 13.18 -13.51 -25.58
N GLY A 98 12.45 -12.52 -25.06
CA GLY A 98 11.64 -11.59 -25.88
C GLY A 98 10.44 -12.23 -26.60
N ARG A 99 9.98 -13.40 -26.15
CA ARG A 99 8.93 -14.19 -26.83
C ARG A 99 7.51 -13.91 -26.36
N LEU A 100 7.33 -13.06 -25.36
CA LEU A 100 6.02 -12.78 -24.76
C LEU A 100 5.26 -11.69 -25.51
N SER A 101 3.93 -11.85 -25.59
CA SER A 101 3.06 -10.75 -25.96
C SER A 101 3.22 -9.58 -24.97
N ARG A 102 2.91 -8.35 -25.41
CA ARG A 102 3.14 -7.15 -24.58
C ARG A 102 2.44 -7.21 -23.22
N ILE A 103 1.22 -7.76 -23.18
CA ILE A 103 0.44 -7.86 -21.96
C ILE A 103 1.00 -8.96 -21.03
N TRP A 104 1.38 -10.12 -21.59
CA TRP A 104 2.04 -11.17 -20.79
C TRP A 104 3.39 -10.72 -20.23
N TYR A 105 4.16 -9.95 -21.01
CA TYR A 105 5.41 -9.38 -20.53
C TYR A 105 5.19 -8.44 -19.32
N ALA A 106 4.17 -7.58 -19.38
CA ALA A 106 3.81 -6.69 -18.27
C ALA A 106 3.38 -7.47 -17.01
N GLU A 107 2.53 -8.49 -17.18
CA GLU A 107 2.08 -9.35 -16.09
C GLU A 107 3.22 -10.19 -15.48
N ALA A 108 4.13 -10.70 -16.31
CA ALA A 108 5.34 -11.38 -15.86
C ALA A 108 6.24 -10.45 -15.02
N CYS A 109 6.44 -9.21 -15.45
CA CYS A 109 7.18 -8.21 -14.66
C CYS A 109 6.51 -7.97 -13.30
N PHE A 110 5.18 -7.89 -13.26
CA PHE A 110 4.42 -7.70 -12.02
C PHE A 110 4.59 -8.89 -11.06
N VAL A 111 4.45 -10.12 -11.56
CA VAL A 111 4.64 -11.34 -10.76
C VAL A 111 6.08 -11.44 -10.26
N LEU A 112 7.07 -11.07 -11.08
CA LEU A 112 8.47 -11.06 -10.68
C LEU A 112 8.76 -10.04 -9.58
N GLY A 113 8.19 -8.83 -9.67
CA GLY A 113 8.23 -7.85 -8.59
C GLY A 113 7.67 -8.41 -7.28
N ARG A 114 6.56 -9.15 -7.36
CA ARG A 114 5.96 -9.82 -6.19
C ARG A 114 6.81 -10.94 -5.61
N LEU A 115 7.52 -11.71 -6.44
CA LEU A 115 8.46 -12.74 -5.99
C LEU A 115 9.63 -12.12 -5.21
N PHE A 116 10.22 -11.05 -5.73
CA PHE A 116 11.30 -10.34 -5.03
C PHE A 116 10.82 -9.71 -3.72
N GLU A 117 9.58 -9.21 -3.67
CA GLU A 117 8.98 -8.71 -2.43
C GLU A 117 8.88 -9.81 -1.36
N VAL A 118 8.42 -11.01 -1.73
CA VAL A 118 8.35 -12.16 -0.79
C VAL A 118 9.72 -12.61 -0.31
N LYS A 119 10.77 -12.44 -1.15
CA LYS A 119 12.17 -12.68 -0.79
C LYS A 119 12.82 -11.54 0.01
N ASP A 120 12.06 -10.49 0.37
CA ASP A 120 12.55 -9.26 1.02
C ASP A 120 13.69 -8.56 0.20
N CYS A 121 13.72 -8.75 -1.12
CA CYS A 121 14.64 -8.09 -2.06
C CYS A 121 14.03 -6.80 -2.61
N HIS A 122 13.94 -5.77 -1.75
CA HIS A 122 13.16 -4.55 -2.03
C HIS A 122 13.66 -3.75 -3.25
N VAL A 123 14.96 -3.74 -3.53
CA VAL A 123 15.53 -3.01 -4.68
C VAL A 123 15.04 -3.59 -6.00
N GLU A 124 15.14 -4.91 -6.14
CA GLU A 124 14.69 -5.66 -7.31
C GLU A 124 13.16 -5.59 -7.43
N ALA A 125 12.43 -5.75 -6.33
CA ALA A 125 10.98 -5.65 -6.31
C ALA A 125 10.51 -4.26 -6.82
N ALA A 126 11.10 -3.18 -6.29
CA ALA A 126 10.81 -1.82 -6.72
C ALA A 126 11.06 -1.60 -8.22
N ARG A 127 12.18 -2.14 -8.74
CA ARG A 127 12.54 -2.06 -10.17
C ARG A 127 11.55 -2.80 -11.05
N TRP A 128 11.20 -4.04 -10.71
CA TRP A 128 10.28 -4.85 -11.51
C TRP A 128 8.85 -4.33 -11.48
N TYR A 129 8.37 -3.84 -10.33
CA TYR A 129 7.09 -3.16 -10.26
C TYR A 129 7.05 -1.87 -11.10
N HIS A 130 8.16 -1.11 -11.12
CA HIS A 130 8.23 0.08 -11.96
C HIS A 130 8.21 -0.27 -13.46
N LEU A 131 8.95 -1.31 -13.86
CA LEU A 131 8.92 -1.80 -15.24
C LEU A 131 7.52 -2.31 -15.62
N ALA A 132 6.85 -3.03 -14.73
CA ALA A 132 5.46 -3.46 -14.94
C ALA A 132 4.51 -2.26 -15.13
N TYR A 133 4.68 -1.19 -14.35
CA TYR A 133 3.92 0.06 -14.51
C TYR A 133 4.09 0.64 -15.93
N GLU A 134 5.32 0.78 -16.41
CA GLU A 134 5.60 1.30 -17.75
C GLU A 134 4.97 0.41 -18.82
N LYS A 135 5.10 -0.92 -18.69
CA LYS A 135 4.58 -1.88 -19.68
C LYS A 135 3.06 -1.96 -19.68
N PHE A 136 2.40 -1.83 -18.54
CA PHE A 136 0.94 -1.73 -18.48
C PHE A 136 0.43 -0.42 -19.08
N GLN A 137 1.13 0.70 -18.85
CA GLN A 137 0.83 1.98 -19.51
C GLN A 137 0.93 1.86 -21.04
N ASP A 138 2.01 1.25 -21.54
CA ASP A 138 2.22 0.99 -22.99
C ASP A 138 1.06 0.16 -23.60
N CYS A 139 0.44 -0.70 -22.79
CA CYS A 139 -0.68 -1.55 -23.21
C CYS A 139 -2.07 -0.93 -22.97
N GLY A 140 -2.14 0.25 -22.34
CA GLY A 140 -3.41 0.89 -21.96
C GLY A 140 -4.13 0.26 -20.76
N LEU A 141 -3.45 -0.56 -19.96
CA LEU A 141 -3.98 -1.21 -18.76
C LEU A 141 -3.80 -0.29 -17.55
N ARG A 142 -4.75 0.64 -17.39
CA ARG A 142 -4.63 1.75 -16.43
C ARG A 142 -4.67 1.27 -14.99
N LYS A 143 -5.64 0.43 -14.59
CA LYS A 143 -5.81 -0.02 -13.20
C LYS A 143 -4.59 -0.84 -12.74
N LYS A 144 -4.12 -1.77 -13.57
CA LYS A 144 -2.91 -2.57 -13.28
C LYS A 144 -1.64 -1.74 -13.23
N SER A 145 -1.52 -0.73 -14.09
CA SER A 145 -0.37 0.17 -14.04
C SER A 145 -0.30 0.92 -12.70
N VAL A 146 -1.42 1.49 -12.23
CA VAL A 146 -1.48 2.22 -10.95
C VAL A 146 -1.09 1.33 -9.78
N LYS A 147 -1.62 0.10 -9.74
CA LYS A 147 -1.25 -0.91 -8.74
C LYS A 147 0.25 -1.21 -8.74
N SER A 148 0.84 -1.35 -9.93
CA SER A 148 2.28 -1.59 -10.10
C SER A 148 3.12 -0.39 -9.61
N PHE A 149 2.67 0.83 -9.92
CA PHE A 149 3.35 2.05 -9.48
C PHE A 149 3.31 2.22 -7.95
N LEU A 150 2.15 1.98 -7.34
CA LEU A 150 1.99 1.99 -5.88
C LEU A 150 2.93 0.98 -5.22
N ASN A 151 2.97 -0.27 -5.72
CA ASN A 151 3.86 -1.29 -5.18
C ASN A 151 5.33 -0.89 -5.32
N SER A 152 5.73 -0.26 -6.42
CA SER A 152 7.10 0.26 -6.57
C SER A 152 7.45 1.30 -5.51
N ILE A 153 6.53 2.22 -5.19
CA ILE A 153 6.74 3.23 -4.14
C ILE A 153 6.83 2.59 -2.76
N ILE A 154 5.97 1.63 -2.45
CA ILE A 154 6.01 0.88 -1.18
C ILE A 154 7.36 0.16 -1.00
N GLU A 155 7.89 -0.47 -2.05
CA GLU A 155 9.20 -1.11 -1.96
C GLU A 155 10.33 -0.09 -1.80
N ARG A 156 10.25 1.07 -2.47
CA ARG A 156 11.21 2.17 -2.28
C ARG A 156 11.19 2.71 -0.84
N SER A 157 10.01 2.84 -0.24
CA SER A 157 9.89 3.31 1.15
C SER A 157 10.52 2.36 2.17
N LYS A 158 10.63 1.06 1.84
CA LYS A 158 11.38 0.09 2.65
C LYS A 158 12.90 0.21 2.48
N ILE A 159 13.37 0.60 1.29
CA ILE A 159 14.80 0.81 0.99
C ILE A 159 15.34 2.03 1.76
N ASP A 160 14.60 3.14 1.73
CA ASP A 160 14.95 4.35 2.48
C ASP A 160 13.74 4.88 3.27
N PRO A 161 13.51 4.34 4.48
CA PRO A 161 12.38 4.74 5.33
C PRO A 161 12.56 6.12 5.95
N SER A 162 13.68 6.80 5.70
CA SER A 162 13.90 8.19 6.14
C SER A 162 13.40 9.23 5.15
N LEU A 163 12.94 8.78 3.98
CA LEU A 163 12.34 9.67 2.98
C LEU A 163 10.84 9.81 3.22
N ASN A 164 10.32 11.00 2.90
CA ASN A 164 8.89 11.29 2.91
C ASN A 164 8.30 10.97 1.53
N TYR A 165 7.38 10.00 1.49
CA TYR A 165 6.72 9.54 0.26
C TYR A 165 5.29 10.08 0.08
N ILE A 166 4.85 11.06 0.87
CA ILE A 166 3.49 11.61 0.80
C ILE A 166 3.16 12.13 -0.61
N GLU A 167 4.08 12.84 -1.27
CA GLU A 167 3.86 13.34 -2.63
C GLU A 167 3.77 12.21 -3.67
N ASP A 168 4.56 11.15 -3.53
CA ASP A 168 4.47 9.98 -4.40
C ASP A 168 3.12 9.26 -4.22
N TYR A 169 2.65 9.09 -2.99
CA TYR A 169 1.33 8.51 -2.72
C TYR A 169 0.17 9.39 -3.19
N LYS A 170 0.28 10.73 -3.12
CA LYS A 170 -0.72 11.63 -3.73
C LYS A 170 -0.78 11.46 -5.23
N ARG A 171 0.38 11.34 -5.89
CA ARG A 171 0.41 11.07 -7.33
C ARG A 171 -0.25 9.73 -7.67
N VAL A 172 -0.04 8.68 -6.86
CA VAL A 172 -0.77 7.42 -7.02
C VAL A 172 -2.28 7.63 -6.87
N PHE A 173 -2.70 8.36 -5.83
CA PHE A 173 -4.11 8.67 -5.61
C PHE A 173 -4.75 9.36 -6.83
N GLU A 174 -4.11 10.38 -7.38
CA GLU A 174 -4.58 11.09 -8.58
C GLU A 174 -4.68 10.15 -9.79
N LEU A 175 -3.66 9.33 -10.03
CA LEU A 175 -3.66 8.34 -11.12
C LEU A 175 -4.75 7.27 -10.92
N ALA A 176 -4.98 6.84 -9.68
CA ALA A 176 -6.00 5.85 -9.33
C ALA A 176 -7.42 6.38 -9.57
N ILE A 177 -7.69 7.63 -9.19
CA ILE A 177 -8.98 8.29 -9.47
C ILE A 177 -9.20 8.40 -10.98
N CYS A 178 -8.19 8.82 -11.74
CA CYS A 178 -8.25 8.89 -13.21
C CYS A 178 -8.44 7.52 -13.89
N ALA A 179 -8.00 6.44 -13.24
CA ALA A 179 -8.16 5.07 -13.71
C ALA A 179 -9.44 4.38 -13.19
N GLU A 180 -10.26 5.08 -12.40
CA GLU A 180 -11.44 4.52 -11.71
C GLU A 180 -11.10 3.30 -10.84
N GLU A 181 -9.91 3.29 -10.24
CA GLU A 181 -9.40 2.22 -9.37
C GLU A 181 -9.44 2.67 -7.90
N LEU A 182 -10.65 2.71 -7.33
CA LEU A 182 -10.89 3.26 -6.00
C LEU A 182 -10.14 2.50 -4.89
N GLY A 183 -9.97 1.18 -5.03
CA GLY A 183 -9.22 0.37 -4.08
C GLY A 183 -7.75 0.81 -3.95
N MET A 184 -7.11 1.16 -5.07
CA MET A 184 -5.74 1.71 -5.04
C MET A 184 -5.71 3.16 -4.56
N ALA A 185 -6.72 3.97 -4.87
CA ALA A 185 -6.84 5.33 -4.33
C ALA A 185 -6.93 5.30 -2.79
N GLY A 186 -7.79 4.45 -2.23
CA GLY A 186 -7.90 4.26 -0.77
C GLY A 186 -6.61 3.71 -0.15
N THR A 187 -5.95 2.76 -0.81
CA THR A 187 -4.66 2.23 -0.34
C THR A 187 -3.57 3.32 -0.32
N ALA A 188 -3.55 4.22 -1.30
CA ALA A 188 -2.61 5.34 -1.32
C ALA A 188 -2.87 6.32 -0.16
N LEU A 189 -4.14 6.67 0.12
CA LEU A 189 -4.50 7.49 1.28
C LEU A 189 -4.13 6.81 2.61
N MET A 190 -4.29 5.50 2.71
CA MET A 190 -3.86 4.71 3.87
C MET A 190 -2.35 4.81 4.09
N ASN A 191 -1.54 4.79 3.02
CA ASN A 191 -0.09 4.96 3.13
C ASN A 191 0.29 6.40 3.52
N ILE A 192 -0.41 7.43 3.03
CA ILE A 192 -0.24 8.82 3.51
C ILE A 192 -0.55 8.92 5.00
N SER A 193 -1.66 8.33 5.44
CA SER A 193 -2.01 8.24 6.86
C SER A 193 -0.91 7.55 7.67
N ARG A 194 -0.30 6.50 7.13
CA ARG A 194 0.81 5.81 7.80
C ARG A 194 2.05 6.71 7.93
N GLU A 195 2.46 7.41 6.89
CA GLU A 195 3.56 8.39 6.95
C GLU A 195 3.29 9.44 8.03
N LEU A 196 2.06 9.96 8.08
CA LEU A 196 1.65 10.94 9.08
C LEU A 196 1.65 10.36 10.49
N GLN A 197 1.15 9.14 10.67
CA GLN A 197 1.18 8.44 11.94
C GLN A 197 2.62 8.25 12.44
N MET A 198 3.56 7.89 11.54
CA MET A 198 4.97 7.75 11.88
C MET A 198 5.60 9.10 12.31
N THR A 199 5.14 10.20 11.72
CA THR A 199 5.45 11.58 12.18
C THR A 199 4.57 12.08 13.32
N ARG A 200 3.76 11.23 13.95
CA ARG A 200 2.86 11.56 15.09
C ARG A 200 1.89 12.69 14.82
N ALA A 201 1.61 12.96 13.55
CA ALA A 201 0.56 13.86 13.14
C ALA A 201 -0.78 13.09 13.17
N TYR A 202 -1.18 12.62 14.35
CA TYR A 202 -2.23 11.60 14.48
C TYR A 202 -3.61 12.10 14.06
N SER A 203 -3.94 13.38 14.25
CA SER A 203 -5.24 13.90 13.79
C SER A 203 -5.27 13.95 12.26
N ALA A 204 -4.17 14.38 11.64
CA ALA A 204 -4.02 14.36 10.18
C ALA A 204 -4.05 12.93 9.63
N ALA A 205 -3.35 11.99 10.29
CA ALA A 205 -3.40 10.58 9.94
C ALA A 205 -4.83 10.04 9.98
N LEU A 206 -5.58 10.36 11.05
CA LEU A 206 -6.96 9.91 11.19
C LEU A 206 -7.84 10.38 10.02
N GLU A 207 -7.75 11.65 9.62
CA GLU A 207 -8.52 12.18 8.49
C GLU A 207 -8.21 11.44 7.18
N TYR A 208 -6.94 11.18 6.87
CA TYR A 208 -6.57 10.41 5.69
C TYR A 208 -7.05 8.95 5.79
N SER A 209 -7.06 8.35 6.99
CA SER A 209 -7.59 7.01 7.20
C SER A 209 -9.12 6.93 7.05
N ASP A 210 -9.86 7.97 7.47
CA ASP A 210 -11.31 8.07 7.28
C ASP A 210 -11.63 8.14 5.78
N ARG A 211 -10.95 9.01 5.04
CA ARG A 211 -11.10 9.13 3.58
C ARG A 211 -10.70 7.84 2.84
N ALA A 212 -9.69 7.13 3.33
CA ALA A 212 -9.31 5.83 2.77
C ALA A 212 -10.45 4.80 2.91
N LEU A 213 -11.12 4.76 4.07
CA LEU A 213 -12.26 3.88 4.31
C LEU A 213 -13.47 4.24 3.45
N GLU A 214 -13.76 5.53 3.24
CA GLU A 214 -14.84 5.96 2.34
C GLU A 214 -14.67 5.38 0.93
N LEU A 215 -13.44 5.36 0.40
CA LEU A 215 -13.15 4.79 -0.92
C LEU A 215 -13.17 3.25 -0.92
N LEU A 216 -12.66 2.63 0.14
CA LEU A 216 -12.57 1.18 0.26
C LEU A 216 -13.89 0.50 0.67
N ASN A 217 -14.92 1.27 1.03
CA ASN A 217 -16.21 0.73 1.45
C ASN A 217 -16.90 -0.10 0.34
N ASN A 218 -16.60 0.21 -0.94
CA ASN A 218 -17.08 -0.58 -2.08
C ASN A 218 -16.39 -1.96 -2.17
N ASP A 219 -15.24 -2.13 -1.52
CA ASP A 219 -14.47 -3.36 -1.43
C ASP A 219 -14.64 -4.04 -0.05
N PHE A 220 -15.81 -3.89 0.58
CA PHE A 220 -16.11 -4.50 1.87
C PHE A 220 -15.79 -6.00 1.87
N GLY A 221 -15.12 -6.46 2.93
CA GLY A 221 -14.68 -7.86 3.07
C GLY A 221 -13.34 -8.17 2.40
N SER A 222 -12.79 -7.26 1.59
CA SER A 222 -11.45 -7.42 1.03
C SER A 222 -10.36 -7.28 2.08
N LEU A 223 -9.17 -7.80 1.76
CA LEU A 223 -7.97 -7.63 2.57
C LEU A 223 -7.62 -6.14 2.78
N HIS A 224 -7.75 -5.32 1.73
CA HIS A 224 -7.44 -3.89 1.78
C HIS A 224 -8.39 -3.13 2.70
N TYR A 225 -9.69 -3.43 2.62
CA TYR A 225 -10.70 -2.86 3.52
C TYR A 225 -10.36 -3.12 4.98
N TYR A 226 -10.13 -4.38 5.36
CA TYR A 226 -9.84 -4.71 6.75
C TYR A 226 -8.51 -4.13 7.24
N PHE A 227 -7.50 -3.99 6.38
CA PHE A 227 -6.27 -3.29 6.75
C PHE A 227 -6.51 -1.80 7.02
N ALA A 228 -7.36 -1.14 6.24
CA ALA A 228 -7.72 0.26 6.49
C ALA A 228 -8.46 0.41 7.83
N VAL A 229 -9.38 -0.50 8.15
CA VAL A 229 -10.08 -0.51 9.46
C VAL A 229 -9.08 -0.67 10.61
N LEU A 230 -8.20 -1.67 10.53
CA LEU A 230 -7.18 -1.88 11.56
C LEU A 230 -6.18 -0.72 11.67
N HIS A 231 -5.81 -0.09 10.54
CA HIS A 231 -4.95 1.07 10.56
C HIS A 231 -5.62 2.27 11.24
N ARG A 232 -6.87 2.56 10.91
CA ARG A 232 -7.65 3.61 11.58
C ARG A 232 -7.77 3.34 13.08
N SER A 233 -8.12 2.11 13.47
CA SER A 233 -8.14 1.72 14.89
C SER A 233 -6.79 1.94 15.56
N HIS A 234 -5.67 1.66 14.89
CA HIS A 234 -4.34 1.93 15.41
C HIS A 234 -4.10 3.43 15.66
N VAL A 235 -4.49 4.29 14.71
CA VAL A 235 -4.38 5.76 14.87
C VAL A 235 -5.28 6.25 16.01
N LEU A 236 -6.49 5.71 16.15
CA LEU A 236 -7.40 6.02 17.26
C LEU A 236 -6.80 5.63 18.62
N LEU A 237 -6.08 4.51 18.71
CA LEU A 237 -5.34 4.14 19.91
C LEU A 237 -4.20 5.11 20.23
N ASP A 238 -3.51 5.63 19.22
CA ASP A 238 -2.48 6.67 19.41
C ASP A 238 -3.08 8.01 19.87
N LEU A 239 -4.35 8.25 19.56
CA LEU A 239 -5.15 9.39 20.03
C LEU A 239 -5.90 9.12 21.35
N GLU A 240 -5.67 7.97 21.99
CA GLU A 240 -6.35 7.55 23.24
C GLU A 240 -7.89 7.44 23.11
N ARG A 241 -8.41 7.30 21.89
CA ARG A 241 -9.85 7.10 21.58
C ARG A 241 -10.20 5.61 21.59
N PHE A 242 -10.01 4.95 22.74
CA PHE A 242 -10.09 3.49 22.87
C PHE A 242 -11.44 2.88 22.46
N GLY A 243 -12.56 3.53 22.79
CA GLY A 243 -13.90 3.03 22.47
C GLY A 243 -14.13 2.90 20.97
N GLU A 244 -13.77 3.93 20.21
CA GLU A 244 -13.90 3.92 18.74
C GLU A 244 -12.92 2.95 18.08
N ALA A 245 -11.70 2.84 18.62
CA ALA A 245 -10.73 1.87 18.13
C ALA A 245 -11.25 0.43 18.27
N MET A 246 -11.90 0.11 19.40
CA MET A 246 -12.48 -1.20 19.65
C MET A 246 -13.61 -1.55 18.68
N LEU A 247 -14.47 -0.60 18.32
CA LEU A 247 -15.53 -0.83 17.33
C LEU A 247 -14.95 -1.30 15.98
N GLY A 248 -13.90 -0.63 15.49
CA GLY A 248 -13.23 -1.05 14.24
C GLY A 248 -12.51 -2.40 14.37
N ILE A 249 -11.88 -2.67 15.53
CA ILE A 249 -11.25 -3.98 15.80
C ILE A 249 -12.29 -5.10 15.76
N ASP A 250 -13.45 -4.89 16.38
CA ASP A 250 -14.54 -5.86 16.42
C ASP A 250 -15.14 -6.13 15.02
N GLU A 251 -15.23 -5.11 14.17
CA GLU A 251 -15.67 -5.26 12.78
C GLU A 251 -14.79 -6.24 11.98
N THR A 252 -13.48 -6.27 12.25
CA THR A 252 -12.54 -7.16 11.55
C THR A 252 -12.64 -8.62 11.98
N ARG A 253 -13.49 -8.97 12.96
CA ARG A 253 -13.67 -10.35 13.43
C ARG A 253 -14.25 -11.30 12.38
N ALA A 254 -14.99 -10.77 11.42
CA ALA A 254 -15.55 -11.56 10.33
C ALA A 254 -14.51 -11.97 9.26
N SER A 255 -13.30 -11.38 9.29
CA SER A 255 -12.27 -11.68 8.28
C SER A 255 -11.66 -13.07 8.46
N LEU A 256 -11.53 -13.80 7.36
CA LEU A 256 -10.85 -15.09 7.31
C LEU A 256 -9.35 -14.99 6.95
N HIS A 257 -8.87 -13.78 6.66
CA HIS A 257 -7.48 -13.54 6.29
C HIS A 257 -6.57 -13.64 7.51
N LEU A 258 -5.57 -14.52 7.45
CA LEU A 258 -4.62 -14.75 8.56
C LEU A 258 -3.88 -13.46 8.94
N GLU A 259 -3.58 -12.62 7.95
CA GLU A 259 -2.86 -11.36 8.16
C GLU A 259 -3.70 -10.35 8.96
N ILE A 260 -5.02 -10.33 8.73
CA ILE A 260 -5.97 -9.49 9.47
C ILE A 260 -6.14 -10.00 10.90
N ILE A 261 -6.29 -11.32 11.06
CA ILE A 261 -6.41 -11.96 12.37
C ILE A 261 -5.18 -11.62 13.23
N SER A 262 -3.97 -11.80 12.71
CA SER A 262 -2.75 -11.49 13.44
C SER A 262 -2.58 -10.00 13.73
N ALA A 263 -2.91 -9.11 12.80
CA ALA A 263 -2.85 -7.66 13.04
C ALA A 263 -3.89 -7.20 14.10
N ARG A 264 -5.09 -7.78 14.09
CA ARG A 264 -6.13 -7.55 15.10
C ARG A 264 -5.64 -7.95 16.50
N GLU A 265 -5.08 -9.15 16.64
CA GLU A 265 -4.54 -9.66 17.92
C GLU A 265 -3.46 -8.73 18.50
N GLN A 266 -2.63 -8.15 17.65
CA GLN A 266 -1.61 -7.18 18.06
C GLN A 266 -2.24 -5.90 18.65
N LEU A 267 -3.30 -5.37 18.04
CA LEU A 267 -4.02 -4.21 18.58
C LEU A 267 -4.77 -4.54 19.87
N GLU A 268 -5.45 -5.67 19.94
CA GLU A 268 -6.15 -6.11 21.16
C GLU A 268 -5.16 -6.28 22.33
N PHE A 269 -3.99 -6.86 22.07
CA PHE A 269 -2.94 -6.98 23.08
C PHE A 269 -2.39 -5.61 23.50
N ARG A 270 -2.23 -4.68 22.55
CA ARG A 270 -1.82 -3.30 22.84
C ARG A 270 -2.82 -2.58 23.73
N ILE A 271 -4.12 -2.79 23.55
CA ILE A 271 -5.15 -2.19 24.41
C ILE A 271 -5.03 -2.70 25.86
N ARG A 272 -4.80 -3.99 26.04
CA ARG A 272 -4.70 -4.60 27.38
C ARG A 272 -3.39 -4.28 28.10
N SER A 273 -2.27 -4.23 27.38
CA SER A 273 -0.92 -4.16 27.95
C SER A 273 -0.19 -2.83 27.74
N GLY A 274 -0.74 -1.95 26.89
CA GLY A 274 -0.10 -0.72 26.44
C GLY A 274 1.10 -0.92 25.47
N LYS A 275 1.38 -2.17 25.05
CA LYS A 275 2.51 -2.55 24.19
C LYS A 275 2.11 -3.59 23.14
N PHE A 276 2.85 -3.69 22.04
CA PHE A 276 2.69 -4.79 21.09
C PHE A 276 3.34 -6.09 21.58
N ARG A 277 2.86 -7.24 21.09
CA ARG A 277 3.42 -8.56 21.38
C ARG A 277 4.51 -8.86 20.36
N SER A 278 5.77 -8.96 20.81
CA SER A 278 6.90 -9.26 19.94
C SER A 278 6.97 -10.73 19.49
N ARG A 279 6.22 -11.62 20.15
CA ARG A 279 6.07 -13.04 19.76
C ARG A 279 4.91 -13.16 18.76
N ASP A 280 5.03 -14.09 17.82
CA ASP A 280 4.00 -14.45 16.82
C ASP A 280 3.75 -13.41 15.71
N ILE A 281 4.82 -13.00 15.02
CA ILE A 281 4.76 -12.06 13.88
C ILE A 281 4.73 -12.73 12.50
N LYS A 282 4.58 -14.07 12.44
CA LYS A 282 4.75 -14.86 11.20
C LYS A 282 3.76 -14.46 10.09
N ASN A 283 2.51 -14.22 10.44
CA ASN A 283 1.45 -13.89 9.48
C ASN A 283 1.25 -12.37 9.33
N LEU A 284 2.04 -11.54 10.02
CA LEU A 284 1.96 -10.10 9.85
C LEU A 284 2.61 -9.70 8.52
N THR A 285 1.97 -8.77 7.81
CA THR A 285 2.60 -8.12 6.66
C THR A 285 3.85 -7.35 7.12
N PRO A 286 4.82 -7.09 6.22
CA PRO A 286 6.00 -6.29 6.53
C PRO A 286 5.68 -4.99 7.30
N GLN A 287 4.67 -4.24 6.85
CA GLN A 287 4.24 -2.99 7.48
C GLN A 287 3.76 -3.17 8.94
N TRP A 288 3.08 -4.28 9.25
CA TRP A 288 2.66 -4.56 10.63
C TRP A 288 3.80 -5.10 11.49
N ARG A 289 4.73 -5.85 10.89
CA ARG A 289 5.97 -6.26 11.58
C ARG A 289 6.75 -5.01 12.03
N GLU A 290 6.88 -4.01 11.17
CA GLU A 290 7.50 -2.72 11.50
C GLU A 290 6.80 -2.05 12.70
N ARG A 291 5.46 -1.97 12.70
CA ARG A 291 4.68 -1.40 13.83
C ARG A 291 4.96 -2.08 15.16
N VAL A 292 5.09 -3.41 15.15
CA VAL A 292 5.37 -4.20 16.36
C VAL A 292 6.80 -3.96 16.86
N LEU A 293 7.74 -3.75 15.93
CA LEU A 293 9.16 -3.54 16.21
C LEU A 293 9.52 -2.07 16.53
N GLU A 294 8.65 -1.11 16.19
CA GLU A 294 8.85 0.31 16.46
C GLU A 294 9.04 0.58 17.96
N VAL A 295 10.26 0.97 18.34
CA VAL A 295 10.59 1.39 19.71
C VAL A 295 9.91 2.74 19.99
N LYS A 296 9.05 2.79 21.03
CA LYS A 296 8.40 4.03 21.48
C LYS A 296 9.42 5.15 21.66
N GLN A 297 9.34 6.22 20.85
CA GLN A 297 10.00 7.50 21.12
C GLN A 297 9.12 8.42 21.98
N GLU A 298 9.71 9.37 22.70
CA GLU A 298 9.14 9.95 23.93
C GLU A 298 8.22 11.20 23.81
N SER A 299 7.88 11.77 22.63
CA SER A 299 6.86 12.87 22.61
C SER A 299 5.97 12.97 21.37
N SER A 300 4.65 12.99 21.55
CA SER A 300 3.64 13.29 20.50
C SER A 300 3.68 14.77 20.10
N LEU A 301 3.00 15.13 18.99
CA LEU A 301 2.82 16.53 18.61
C LEU A 301 1.79 17.21 19.48
N ALA A 302 2.04 18.46 19.83
CA ALA A 302 0.98 19.33 20.35
C ALA A 302 0.00 19.68 19.21
N ARG A 303 -1.23 20.06 19.56
CA ARG A 303 -2.31 20.35 18.60
C ARG A 303 -1.92 21.32 17.47
N LEU A 304 -1.20 22.39 17.77
CA LEU A 304 -0.73 23.34 16.74
C LEU A 304 0.40 22.80 15.87
N GLU A 305 1.22 21.90 16.41
CA GLU A 305 2.30 21.25 15.66
C GLU A 305 1.71 20.26 14.65
N ASP A 306 0.74 19.46 15.10
CA ASP A 306 -0.06 18.55 14.27
C ASP A 306 -0.80 19.31 13.16
N LYS A 307 -1.49 20.41 13.50
CA LYS A 307 -2.17 21.26 12.52
C LYS A 307 -1.21 21.87 11.50
N LEU A 308 -0.01 22.31 11.91
CA LEU A 308 1.00 22.81 10.98
C LEU A 308 1.47 21.73 10.01
N ILE A 309 1.73 20.51 10.49
CA ILE A 309 2.10 19.40 9.61
C ILE A 309 0.96 19.10 8.63
N HIS A 310 -0.28 19.03 9.12
CA HIS A 310 -1.46 18.82 8.29
C HIS A 310 -1.55 19.84 7.14
N GLU A 311 -1.46 21.14 7.42
CA GLU A 311 -1.51 22.18 6.37
C GLU A 311 -0.42 22.01 5.31
N LEU A 312 0.78 21.61 5.73
CA LEU A 312 1.90 21.39 4.82
C LEU A 312 1.80 20.06 4.05
N THR A 313 0.96 19.11 4.51
CA THR A 313 0.57 17.98 3.67
C THR A 313 -0.29 18.41 2.50
N GLY A 314 -0.92 19.58 2.52
CA GLY A 314 -1.65 20.13 1.38
C GLY A 314 -0.74 20.71 0.28
N GLY A 315 0.58 20.67 0.46
CA GLY A 315 1.57 21.26 -0.44
C GLY A 315 2.24 22.52 0.15
N PRO A 316 3.17 23.16 -0.60
CA PRO A 316 3.88 24.34 -0.13
C PRO A 316 2.94 25.51 0.20
N LYS A 317 3.17 26.20 1.32
CA LYS A 317 2.35 27.32 1.80
C LYS A 317 3.19 28.56 2.10
N ALA A 318 2.65 29.72 1.77
CA ALA A 318 3.23 31.00 2.21
C ALA A 318 3.05 31.18 3.72
N LYS A 319 3.88 32.02 4.32
CA LYS A 319 3.84 32.34 5.75
C LYS A 319 2.45 32.83 6.18
N GLU A 320 1.87 33.73 5.40
CA GLU A 320 0.60 34.39 5.68
C GLU A 320 -0.56 33.38 5.67
N GLN A 321 -0.50 32.42 4.75
CA GLN A 321 -1.47 31.32 4.67
C GLN A 321 -1.42 30.46 5.94
N LEU A 322 -0.22 30.04 6.35
CA LEU A 322 -0.05 29.24 7.58
C LEU A 322 -0.54 30.00 8.82
N ILE A 323 -0.19 31.29 8.93
CA ILE A 323 -0.63 32.13 10.06
C ILE A 323 -2.16 32.19 10.13
N SER A 324 -2.81 32.45 8.99
CA SER A 324 -4.28 32.59 8.93
C SER A 324 -5.03 31.34 9.40
N VAL A 325 -4.46 30.16 9.11
CA VAL A 325 -5.07 28.88 9.49
C VAL A 325 -4.72 28.50 10.94
N LEU A 326 -3.48 28.73 11.38
CA LEU A 326 -3.02 28.37 12.73
C LEU A 326 -3.58 29.29 13.82
N TRP A 327 -3.74 30.59 13.51
CA TRP A 327 -4.21 31.62 14.43
C TRP A 327 -5.23 32.53 13.72
N PRO A 328 -6.51 32.14 13.66
CA PRO A 328 -7.54 32.96 13.02
C PRO A 328 -7.87 34.26 13.76
N GLU A 329 -7.39 34.41 15.01
CA GLU A 329 -7.63 35.58 15.85
C GLU A 329 -6.77 36.80 15.43
N LYS A 330 -7.31 38.00 15.62
CA LYS A 330 -6.60 39.27 15.33
C LYS A 330 -5.47 39.49 16.34
N CYS A 331 -4.27 39.04 16.00
CA CYS A 331 -3.02 39.39 16.66
C CYS A 331 -2.19 40.33 15.77
N GLY A 332 -1.27 41.08 16.37
CA GLY A 332 -0.29 41.87 15.62
C GLY A 332 0.60 40.98 14.74
N PRO A 333 0.98 41.43 13.53
CA PRO A 333 1.71 40.60 12.56
C PRO A 333 3.07 40.11 13.08
N ASP A 334 3.77 40.93 13.86
CA ASP A 334 5.08 40.58 14.43
C ASP A 334 4.96 39.45 15.47
N VAL A 335 3.90 39.48 16.28
CA VAL A 335 3.62 38.44 17.27
C VAL A 335 3.32 37.12 16.57
N LEU A 336 2.56 37.15 15.47
CA LEU A 336 2.24 35.95 14.69
C LEU A 336 3.48 35.38 13.98
N ASP A 337 4.38 36.22 13.48
CA ASP A 337 5.66 35.78 12.91
C ASP A 337 6.52 35.05 13.95
N MET A 338 6.66 35.63 15.15
CA MET A 338 7.41 35.01 16.24
C MET A 338 6.79 33.67 16.66
N ARG A 339 5.45 33.61 16.75
CA ARG A 339 4.72 32.37 17.08
C ARG A 339 4.96 31.28 16.03
N LEU A 340 4.90 31.60 14.74
CA LEU A 340 5.18 30.65 13.66
C LEU A 340 6.62 30.13 13.72
N LYS A 341 7.59 31.04 13.85
CA LYS A 341 9.01 30.66 13.97
C LYS A 341 9.24 29.71 15.15
N ALA A 342 8.67 30.04 16.31
CA ALA A 342 8.77 29.19 17.50
C ALA A 342 8.09 27.82 17.31
N LEU A 343 6.92 27.78 16.68
CA LEU A 343 6.21 26.53 16.37
C LEU A 343 7.03 25.64 15.44
N ILE A 344 7.56 26.18 14.34
CA ILE A 344 8.43 25.46 13.40
C ILE A 344 9.69 24.94 14.13
N GLN A 345 10.29 25.75 15.00
CA GLN A 345 11.48 25.33 15.74
C GLN A 345 11.19 24.18 16.71
N ARG A 346 10.03 24.18 17.38
CA ARG A 346 9.60 23.04 18.22
C ARG A 346 9.42 21.77 17.40
N VAL A 347 8.78 21.86 16.24
CA VAL A 347 8.63 20.72 15.32
C VAL A 347 10.00 20.22 14.85
N ARG A 348 10.90 21.11 14.43
CA ARG A 348 12.26 20.74 14.00
C ARG A 348 13.11 20.12 15.11
N LYS A 349 12.87 20.49 16.37
CA LYS A 349 13.53 19.86 17.53
C LYS A 349 13.12 18.39 17.68
N LYS A 350 11.89 18.04 17.29
CA LYS A 350 11.37 16.66 17.29
C LYS A 350 11.82 15.90 16.04
N TRP A 351 11.76 16.55 14.87
CA TRP A 351 12.25 15.99 13.61
C TRP A 351 13.05 17.02 12.82
N ASP A 352 14.36 16.80 12.78
CA ASP A 352 15.24 17.68 12.03
C ASP A 352 14.86 17.70 10.54
N LYS A 353 14.89 18.89 9.94
CA LYS A 353 14.61 19.13 8.51
C LYS A 353 13.22 18.71 7.99
N ILE A 354 12.27 18.34 8.85
CA ILE A 354 10.90 17.96 8.42
C ILE A 354 10.15 19.12 7.75
N ILE A 355 10.43 20.37 8.13
CA ILE A 355 9.90 21.57 7.47
C ILE A 355 11.06 22.32 6.82
N ILE A 356 10.96 22.59 5.53
CA ILE A 356 11.92 23.36 4.73
C ILE A 356 11.26 24.67 4.29
N PHE A 357 12.04 25.75 4.22
CA PHE A 357 11.62 27.02 3.65
C PHE A 357 12.43 27.28 2.38
N GLU A 358 11.76 27.37 1.24
CA GLU A 358 12.39 27.48 -0.08
C GLU A 358 11.48 28.31 -1.00
N ASN A 359 12.07 29.22 -1.77
CA ASN A 359 11.33 30.10 -2.70
C ASN A 359 10.16 30.86 -2.04
N GLY A 360 10.32 31.29 -0.79
CA GLY A 360 9.28 32.01 -0.05
C GLY A 360 8.16 31.14 0.52
N LEU A 361 8.22 29.82 0.36
CA LEU A 361 7.20 28.88 0.79
C LEU A 361 7.74 27.87 1.81
N TYR A 362 6.91 27.51 2.78
CA TYR A 362 7.15 26.40 3.68
C TYR A 362 6.60 25.10 3.07
N ARG A 363 7.35 24.01 3.17
CA ARG A 363 6.94 22.69 2.70
C ARG A 363 7.49 21.59 3.61
N LEU A 364 6.90 20.39 3.53
CA LEU A 364 7.50 19.20 4.13
C LEU A 364 8.78 18.83 3.36
N GLY A 365 9.83 18.49 4.11
CA GLY A 365 11.10 18.05 3.56
C GLY A 365 11.04 16.60 3.08
N ALA A 366 11.83 16.30 2.05
CA ALA A 366 11.95 14.95 1.51
C ALA A 366 12.69 13.98 2.46
N LYS A 367 13.50 14.50 3.39
CA LYS A 367 14.18 13.73 4.43
C LYS A 367 13.57 14.04 5.79
N SER A 368 12.72 13.15 6.28
CA SER A 368 12.40 13.06 7.69
C SER A 368 13.50 12.21 8.32
N SER A 369 14.62 12.82 8.72
CA SER A 369 15.61 12.05 9.49
C SER A 369 15.02 11.75 10.87
N MET A 370 14.16 10.74 10.95
CA MET A 370 13.92 9.98 12.16
C MET A 370 15.20 9.22 12.45
N ARG A 371 16.22 9.93 12.94
CA ARG A 371 17.27 9.27 13.69
C ARG A 371 16.56 8.68 14.90
N LEU A 372 16.21 7.39 14.82
CA LEU A 372 16.20 6.52 15.96
C LEU A 372 17.54 6.75 16.64
N ARG A 373 17.58 7.64 17.63
CA ARG A 373 18.68 7.67 18.59
C ARG A 373 18.59 6.32 19.28
N ARG A 374 19.21 5.29 18.68
CA ARG A 374 19.61 4.10 19.41
C ARG A 374 20.43 4.69 20.56
N ARG A 375 19.89 4.67 21.78
CA ARG A 375 20.71 4.89 22.97
C ARG A 375 21.81 3.83 22.82
N ALA A 376 23.05 4.27 22.63
CA ALA A 376 24.19 3.40 22.77
C ALA A 376 24.10 2.85 24.20
N GLY A 377 23.71 1.59 24.31
CA GLY A 377 23.72 0.82 25.55
C GLY A 377 25.08 0.18 25.71
#